data_AF-A0A6N9H8X7-F1
#
_entry.id   AF-A0A6N9H8X7-F1
#
_cell.length_a   1.000
_cell.length_b   1.000
_cell.length_c   1.000
_cell.angle_alpha   90.00
_cell.angle_beta   90.00
_cell.angle_gamma   90.00
#
_symmetry.space_group_name_H-M   'P 1'
#
loop_
_entity.id
_entity.type
_entity.pdbx_description
1 polymer ?
#
loop_
_entity_poly.entity_id
_entity_poly.type
_entity_poly.pdbx_seq_one_letter_code
_entity_poly.pdbx_strand_id
1 'polypeptide(L)'
;MYAAGAAGHGAAAGPPPGGGTGQSWGAPDGAGQAAPRPKRRRTRTPIASLAVLVLLIAGGALAVGVANATAHSPQRAVEAYLDALRGGDVDRANELADPRANSSERSALTKEVYDRAEHRITGYRVVDAHSSGSSATVRVEITQDEKTSTVELGAHRVANSALVLHNWELDEPLTSTVHVVVPTGVSKVTVNGVGVSPEFKPDEGDAERIAADLVVLPGRYAVEVPPKSKFLGYGSAQTFDYAPGADAEDQGAGAEDGGNAALTFSDNFSQALIADADNEIQKHVDLCIKRKAFAAPRCPNQSLMASDGSSSYRDPHWTLTSRPTLEEPEYEGDGVGTISSKTPGKATLQYQYDSFGTWETKKEEVDIAFTVRVTVDGPEKFHFDWLARGAAG
;
A
#
# COMPACT_ATOMS: atom_id res chain seq x y z
N MET A 1 -20.88 -52.38 -8.82
CA MET A 1 -21.16 -53.68 -8.15
C MET A 1 -21.87 -53.39 -6.83
N TYR A 2 -22.81 -54.26 -6.43
CA TYR A 2 -23.38 -54.57 -5.09
C TYR A 2 -23.11 -53.62 -3.88
N ALA A 3 -23.98 -53.44 -2.87
CA ALA A 3 -25.38 -53.78 -2.54
C ALA A 3 -25.65 -53.05 -1.18
N ALA A 4 -26.82 -52.50 -0.82
CA ALA A 4 -28.19 -53.04 -0.69
C ALA A 4 -28.40 -54.06 0.46
N GLY A 5 -29.33 -53.74 1.37
CA GLY A 5 -29.90 -54.63 2.42
C GLY A 5 -29.67 -54.15 3.86
N ALA A 6 -30.55 -54.38 4.85
CA ALA A 6 -31.96 -54.82 4.84
C ALA A 6 -32.58 -54.44 6.23
N ALA A 7 -33.76 -53.83 6.29
CA ALA A 7 -35.07 -54.46 6.57
C ALA A 7 -35.26 -55.10 7.97
N GLY A 8 -36.34 -54.69 8.65
CA GLY A 8 -36.94 -55.33 9.84
C GLY A 8 -38.43 -54.98 9.92
N HIS A 9 -39.30 -55.96 10.18
CA HIS A 9 -40.77 -55.84 10.03
C HIS A 9 -41.55 -56.21 11.30
N GLY A 10 -42.79 -55.70 11.38
CA GLY A 10 -43.89 -56.07 12.30
C GLY A 10 -44.89 -54.90 12.38
N ALA A 11 -46.11 -54.90 11.83
CA ALA A 11 -47.22 -55.89 11.77
C ALA A 11 -47.72 -56.30 13.18
N ALA A 12 -49.02 -56.33 13.53
CA ALA A 12 -50.30 -55.88 12.94
C ALA A 12 -51.34 -55.70 14.10
N ALA A 13 -52.65 -55.39 14.02
CA ALA A 13 -53.65 -55.11 12.97
C ALA A 13 -54.71 -54.12 13.55
N GLY A 14 -55.70 -53.59 12.81
CA GLY A 14 -56.99 -54.24 12.47
C GLY A 14 -58.21 -53.33 12.81
N PRO A 15 -59.43 -53.54 12.26
CA PRO A 15 -60.32 -52.42 11.83
C PRO A 15 -61.84 -52.64 12.19
N PRO A 16 -62.89 -52.15 11.47
CA PRO A 16 -63.28 -50.78 11.05
C PRO A 16 -64.72 -50.34 11.56
N PRO A 17 -65.77 -49.92 10.76
CA PRO A 17 -66.35 -48.57 10.94
C PRO A 17 -67.91 -48.46 10.95
N GLY A 18 -68.43 -47.23 11.06
CA GLY A 18 -69.82 -46.84 10.75
C GLY A 18 -70.09 -45.40 11.23
N GLY A 19 -70.87 -44.53 10.59
CA GLY A 19 -71.80 -44.71 9.47
C GLY A 19 -73.24 -44.40 9.90
N GLY A 20 -73.78 -43.21 9.61
CA GLY A 20 -75.15 -42.86 10.00
C GLY A 20 -75.56 -41.41 9.73
N THR A 21 -76.27 -41.18 8.64
CA THR A 21 -77.05 -39.96 8.37
C THR A 21 -78.49 -40.13 8.87
N GLY A 22 -79.13 -39.05 9.32
CA GLY A 22 -80.55 -39.08 9.73
C GLY A 22 -81.16 -37.69 9.91
N GLN A 23 -82.13 -37.35 9.06
CA GLN A 23 -82.99 -36.18 9.20
C GLN A 23 -84.23 -36.54 10.03
N SER A 24 -84.82 -35.58 10.75
CA SER A 24 -86.27 -35.35 10.70
C SER A 24 -86.69 -34.03 11.37
N TRP A 25 -87.76 -33.45 10.86
CA TRP A 25 -88.37 -32.20 11.31
C TRP A 25 -89.27 -32.37 12.53
N GLY A 26 -89.53 -31.28 13.26
CA GLY A 26 -90.54 -31.25 14.34
C GLY A 26 -90.71 -29.88 14.98
N ALA A 27 -91.57 -29.04 14.41
CA ALA A 27 -92.28 -27.98 15.14
C ALA A 27 -93.66 -28.54 15.55
N PRO A 28 -94.29 -28.02 16.62
CA PRO A 28 -95.22 -26.91 16.41
C PRO A 28 -95.22 -25.84 17.52
N ASP A 29 -96.06 -24.82 17.31
CA ASP A 29 -96.12 -23.54 18.03
C ASP A 29 -96.65 -23.61 19.47
N GLY A 30 -96.26 -22.60 20.26
CA GLY A 30 -96.83 -22.30 21.59
C GLY A 30 -96.64 -20.83 21.96
N ALA A 31 -97.72 -20.05 21.91
CA ALA A 31 -97.70 -18.60 22.18
C ALA A 31 -97.74 -18.28 23.69
N GLY A 32 -97.07 -17.19 24.10
CA GLY A 32 -97.17 -16.66 25.47
C GLY A 32 -96.25 -15.46 25.72
N GLN A 33 -96.83 -14.30 26.07
CA GLN A 33 -96.11 -13.03 26.20
C GLN A 33 -95.49 -12.82 27.59
N ALA A 34 -94.27 -12.26 27.63
CA ALA A 34 -93.84 -11.34 28.69
C ALA A 34 -92.71 -10.43 28.17
N ALA A 35 -92.92 -9.11 28.16
CA ALA A 35 -91.94 -8.15 27.65
C ALA A 35 -91.14 -7.49 28.78
N PRO A 36 -89.80 -7.46 28.69
CA PRO A 36 -88.97 -6.45 29.37
C PRO A 36 -88.45 -5.41 28.36
N ARG A 37 -88.80 -4.14 28.58
CA ARG A 37 -88.22 -3.00 27.85
C ARG A 37 -86.73 -2.79 28.24
N PRO A 38 -85.94 -2.04 27.44
CA PRO A 38 -84.61 -2.50 27.06
C PRO A 38 -83.49 -2.10 28.03
N LYS A 39 -82.58 -3.04 28.33
CA LYS A 39 -81.21 -2.70 28.74
C LYS A 39 -80.40 -2.35 27.49
N ARG A 40 -80.35 -1.06 27.17
CA ARG A 40 -79.46 -0.46 26.17
C ARG A 40 -78.00 -0.79 26.54
N ARG A 41 -77.47 -1.90 26.01
CA ARG A 41 -76.07 -2.31 26.22
C ARG A 41 -75.20 -1.25 25.55
N ARG A 42 -74.72 -0.30 26.36
CA ARG A 42 -73.92 0.84 25.93
C ARG A 42 -72.68 0.28 25.24
N THR A 43 -72.67 0.34 23.91
CA THR A 43 -71.52 0.02 23.07
C THR A 43 -70.41 0.98 23.47
N ARG A 44 -69.53 0.53 24.38
CA ARG A 44 -68.27 1.21 24.65
C ARG A 44 -67.51 1.19 23.34
N THR A 45 -67.27 2.39 22.82
CA THR A 45 -66.78 2.63 21.48
C THR A 45 -65.39 2.00 21.30
N PRO A 46 -65.15 1.16 20.27
CA PRO A 46 -63.81 0.67 19.93
C PRO A 46 -62.89 1.78 19.35
N ILE A 47 -63.36 3.03 19.40
CA ILE A 47 -62.70 4.23 18.88
C ILE A 47 -61.55 4.65 19.81
N ALA A 48 -61.67 4.46 21.13
CA ALA A 48 -60.60 4.80 22.07
C ALA A 48 -59.35 3.92 21.88
N SER A 49 -59.56 2.62 21.69
CA SER A 49 -58.48 1.67 21.36
C SER A 49 -57.85 1.93 19.99
N LEU A 50 -58.65 2.31 18.98
CA LEU A 50 -58.14 2.69 17.66
C LEU A 50 -57.31 3.98 17.71
N ALA A 51 -57.76 5.01 18.44
CA ALA A 51 -57.03 6.26 18.60
C ALA A 51 -55.68 6.07 19.31
N VAL A 52 -55.63 5.25 20.36
CA VAL A 52 -54.37 4.90 21.04
C VAL A 52 -53.44 4.11 20.11
N LEU A 53 -53.97 3.17 19.32
CA LEU A 53 -53.17 2.42 18.34
C LEU A 53 -52.58 3.33 17.27
N VAL A 54 -53.36 4.29 16.73
CA VAL A 54 -52.88 5.26 15.74
C VAL A 54 -51.80 6.18 16.34
N LEU A 55 -51.96 6.62 17.59
CA LEU A 55 -50.94 7.42 18.28
C LEU A 55 -49.65 6.64 18.54
N LEU A 56 -49.74 5.34 18.88
CA LEU A 56 -48.57 4.47 19.03
C LEU A 56 -47.86 4.23 17.69
N ILE A 57 -48.60 4.03 16.60
CA ILE A 57 -48.04 3.89 15.25
C ILE A 57 -47.37 5.19 14.80
N ALA A 58 -48.00 6.34 15.00
CA ALA A 58 -47.43 7.65 14.65
C ALA A 58 -46.18 7.97 15.49
N GLY A 59 -46.23 7.73 16.81
CA GLY A 59 -45.07 7.88 17.69
C GLY A 59 -43.93 6.93 17.33
N GLY A 60 -44.24 5.68 16.99
CA GLY A 60 -43.28 4.70 16.49
C GLY A 60 -42.64 5.12 15.16
N ALA A 61 -43.44 5.61 14.20
CA ALA A 61 -42.94 6.11 12.92
C ALA A 61 -42.04 7.34 13.07
N LEU A 62 -42.37 8.26 14.00
CA LEU A 62 -41.51 9.39 14.35
C LEU A 62 -40.21 8.94 15.03
N ALA A 63 -40.27 7.99 15.97
CA ALA A 63 -39.08 7.44 16.62
C ALA A 63 -38.16 6.71 15.64
N VAL A 64 -38.72 5.92 14.72
CA VAL A 64 -38.00 5.30 13.60
C VAL A 64 -37.41 6.35 12.67
N GLY A 65 -38.16 7.38 12.31
CA GLY A 65 -37.67 8.49 11.47
C GLY A 65 -36.48 9.21 12.11
N VAL A 66 -36.54 9.48 13.42
CA VAL A 66 -35.42 10.06 14.17
C VAL A 66 -34.23 9.10 14.25
N ALA A 67 -34.44 7.81 14.52
CA ALA A 67 -33.37 6.81 14.52
C ALA A 67 -32.68 6.69 13.15
N ASN A 68 -33.46 6.68 12.07
CA ASN A 68 -32.99 6.68 10.69
C ASN A 68 -32.25 7.97 10.29
N ALA A 69 -32.62 9.12 10.89
CA ALA A 69 -31.93 10.39 10.66
C ALA A 69 -30.66 10.59 11.51
N THR A 70 -30.46 9.82 12.60
CA THR A 70 -29.41 10.11 13.60
C THR A 70 -28.42 8.97 13.88
N ALA A 71 -28.89 7.73 13.90
CA ALA A 71 -28.09 6.52 14.20
C ALA A 71 -27.92 5.61 12.97
N HIS A 72 -28.84 5.71 12.01
CA HIS A 72 -28.90 4.86 10.81
C HIS A 72 -28.86 5.72 9.52
N SER A 73 -28.10 6.82 9.55
CA SER A 73 -27.95 7.77 8.45
C SER A 73 -26.69 7.45 7.60
N PRO A 74 -26.58 7.93 6.35
CA PRO A 74 -25.39 7.68 5.53
C PRO A 74 -24.13 8.32 6.12
N GLN A 75 -24.26 9.45 6.84
CA GLN A 75 -23.15 10.04 7.59
C GLN A 75 -22.58 9.07 8.62
N ARG A 76 -23.42 8.29 9.32
CA ARG A 76 -22.95 7.31 10.31
C ARG A 76 -22.18 6.15 9.70
N ALA A 77 -22.54 5.72 8.49
CA ALA A 77 -21.77 4.70 7.77
C ALA A 77 -20.39 5.23 7.35
N VAL A 78 -20.33 6.46 6.84
CA VAL A 78 -19.09 7.13 6.46
C VAL A 78 -18.20 7.45 7.68
N GLU A 79 -18.77 7.95 8.78
CA GLU A 79 -18.07 8.12 10.06
C GLU A 79 -17.46 6.79 10.54
N ALA A 80 -18.23 5.69 10.53
CA ALA A 80 -17.74 4.38 10.95
C ALA A 80 -16.60 3.85 10.06
N TYR A 81 -16.65 4.13 8.75
CA TYR A 81 -15.59 3.75 7.80
C TYR A 81 -14.31 4.55 8.05
N LEU A 82 -14.41 5.87 8.19
CA LEU A 82 -13.26 6.74 8.44
C LEU A 82 -12.68 6.55 9.84
N ASP A 83 -13.51 6.22 10.84
CA ASP A 83 -13.06 5.79 12.17
C ASP A 83 -12.27 4.47 12.11
N ALA A 84 -12.68 3.52 11.27
CA ALA A 84 -11.94 2.27 11.05
C ALA A 84 -10.57 2.52 10.40
N LEU A 85 -10.51 3.35 9.35
CA LEU A 85 -9.24 3.77 8.72
C LEU A 85 -8.32 4.48 9.72
N ARG A 86 -8.81 5.52 10.41
CA ARG A 86 -8.04 6.25 11.44
C ARG A 86 -7.58 5.31 12.58
N GLY A 87 -8.40 4.33 12.95
CA GLY A 87 -8.11 3.32 13.96
C GLY A 87 -7.12 2.23 13.52
N GLY A 88 -6.85 2.07 12.22
CA GLY A 88 -6.07 0.96 11.68
C GLY A 88 -6.83 -0.39 11.70
N ASP A 89 -8.16 -0.35 11.70
CA ASP A 89 -9.02 -1.54 11.63
C ASP A 89 -9.36 -1.86 10.17
N VAL A 90 -8.39 -2.49 9.49
CA VAL A 90 -8.45 -2.81 8.05
C VAL A 90 -9.59 -3.78 7.73
N ASP A 91 -9.81 -4.78 8.58
CA ASP A 91 -10.90 -5.75 8.39
C ASP A 91 -12.25 -5.03 8.46
N ARG A 92 -12.45 -4.16 9.47
CA ARG A 92 -13.68 -3.38 9.61
C ARG A 92 -13.90 -2.37 8.50
N ALA A 93 -12.83 -1.76 7.98
CA ALA A 93 -12.91 -0.87 6.82
C ALA A 93 -13.37 -1.63 5.57
N ASN A 94 -12.80 -2.80 5.31
CA ASN A 94 -13.16 -3.66 4.17
C ASN A 94 -14.57 -4.26 4.28
N GLU A 95 -15.10 -4.47 5.49
CA GLU A 95 -16.51 -4.82 5.72
C GLU A 95 -17.50 -3.66 5.44
N LEU A 96 -17.04 -2.42 5.57
CA LEU A 96 -17.86 -1.21 5.43
C LEU A 96 -17.87 -0.65 4.01
N ALA A 97 -16.81 -0.89 3.25
CA ALA A 97 -16.68 -0.61 1.84
C ALA A 97 -15.82 -1.70 1.19
N ASP A 98 -16.41 -2.57 0.35
CA ASP A 98 -15.66 -3.66 -0.30
C ASP A 98 -14.60 -3.09 -1.26
N PRO A 99 -13.31 -3.45 -1.12
CA PRO A 99 -12.24 -3.15 -2.08
C PRO A 99 -12.51 -3.58 -3.53
N ARG A 100 -13.47 -4.49 -3.79
CA ARG A 100 -13.81 -5.12 -5.08
C ARG A 100 -12.69 -5.85 -5.84
N ALA A 101 -11.48 -5.82 -5.31
CA ALA A 101 -10.33 -6.60 -5.73
C ALA A 101 -10.54 -8.13 -5.60
N ASN A 102 -9.56 -8.92 -6.03
CA ASN A 102 -9.42 -10.34 -5.71
C ASN A 102 -8.46 -10.57 -4.51
N SER A 103 -8.15 -11.83 -4.20
CA SER A 103 -7.28 -12.18 -3.06
C SER A 103 -5.80 -11.86 -3.27
N SER A 104 -5.32 -11.82 -4.52
CA SER A 104 -3.95 -11.40 -4.85
C SER A 104 -3.78 -9.90 -4.69
N GLU A 105 -4.71 -9.12 -5.26
CA GLU A 105 -4.73 -7.66 -5.17
C GLU A 105 -4.83 -7.17 -3.71
N ARG A 106 -5.65 -7.83 -2.88
CA ARG A 106 -5.73 -7.56 -1.43
C ARG A 106 -4.52 -8.05 -0.62
N SER A 107 -3.46 -8.58 -1.23
CA SER A 107 -2.31 -9.13 -0.46
C SER A 107 -1.52 -8.06 0.32
N ALA A 108 -1.53 -6.80 -0.12
CA ALA A 108 -1.02 -5.66 0.65
C ALA A 108 -2.07 -5.06 1.62
N LEU A 109 -3.35 -5.38 1.44
CA LEU A 109 -4.48 -4.81 2.17
C LEU A 109 -4.68 -5.48 3.53
N THR A 110 -3.64 -5.41 4.37
CA THR A 110 -3.58 -6.08 5.67
C THR A 110 -3.29 -5.11 6.80
N LYS A 111 -3.71 -5.46 8.02
CA LYS A 111 -3.41 -4.67 9.21
C LYS A 111 -1.92 -4.44 9.42
N GLU A 112 -1.07 -5.43 9.14
CA GLU A 112 0.38 -5.30 9.37
C GLU A 112 1.03 -4.28 8.42
N VAL A 113 0.64 -4.28 7.15
CA VAL A 113 1.09 -3.28 6.16
C VAL A 113 0.59 -1.89 6.55
N TYR A 114 -0.68 -1.78 6.96
CA TYR A 114 -1.31 -0.50 7.25
C TYR A 114 -0.88 0.13 8.58
N ASP A 115 -0.65 -0.66 9.63
CA ASP A 115 -0.11 -0.18 10.91
C ASP A 115 1.25 0.52 10.73
N ARG A 116 2.04 0.04 9.75
CA ARG A 116 3.35 0.59 9.37
C ARG A 116 3.30 1.69 8.31
N ALA A 117 2.13 1.96 7.72
CA ALA A 117 1.97 3.08 6.80
C ALA A 117 2.14 4.40 7.56
N GLU A 118 3.04 5.25 7.06
CA GLU A 118 3.12 6.63 7.48
C GLU A 118 1.94 7.41 6.90
N HIS A 119 1.73 8.65 7.37
CA HIS A 119 0.77 9.58 6.75
C HIS A 119 -0.65 9.02 6.61
N ARG A 120 -1.12 8.17 7.54
CA ARG A 120 -2.53 7.73 7.55
C ARG A 120 -3.47 8.90 7.86
N ILE A 121 -4.76 8.72 7.58
CA ILE A 121 -5.82 9.64 8.01
C ILE A 121 -5.70 9.87 9.53
N THR A 122 -5.50 11.13 9.91
CA THR A 122 -5.42 11.56 11.33
C THR A 122 -6.71 12.21 11.81
N GLY A 123 -7.47 12.81 10.90
CA GLY A 123 -8.73 13.49 11.19
C GLY A 123 -9.68 13.47 9.99
N TYR A 124 -10.95 13.72 10.25
CA TYR A 124 -11.93 13.98 9.20
C TYR A 124 -13.07 14.85 9.75
N ARG A 125 -13.82 15.48 8.85
CA ARG A 125 -15.00 16.29 9.17
C ARG A 125 -16.06 16.10 8.09
N VAL A 126 -17.21 15.53 8.45
CA VAL A 126 -18.38 15.53 7.57
C VAL A 126 -18.83 16.98 7.36
N VAL A 127 -18.92 17.41 6.11
CA VAL A 127 -19.34 18.76 5.71
C VAL A 127 -20.85 18.81 5.59
N ASP A 128 -21.40 17.91 4.78
CA ASP A 128 -22.83 17.70 4.60
C ASP A 128 -23.09 16.31 3.98
N ALA A 129 -24.37 15.96 3.85
CA ALA A 129 -24.77 14.84 3.01
C ALA A 129 -26.09 15.15 2.30
N HIS A 130 -26.20 14.66 1.08
CA HIS A 130 -27.42 14.64 0.30
C HIS A 130 -27.96 13.20 0.23
N SER A 131 -29.29 13.03 0.21
CA SER A 131 -29.90 11.70 0.10
C SER A 131 -31.14 11.75 -0.78
N SER A 132 -31.22 10.81 -1.72
CA SER A 132 -32.32 10.65 -2.66
C SER A 132 -32.77 9.19 -2.70
N GLY A 133 -33.94 8.91 -2.10
CA GLY A 133 -34.52 7.57 -2.05
C GLY A 133 -33.66 6.55 -1.28
N SER A 134 -32.95 5.71 -2.03
CA SER A 134 -32.06 4.65 -1.54
C SER A 134 -30.56 4.99 -1.69
N SER A 135 -30.21 6.15 -2.23
CA SER A 135 -28.81 6.56 -2.44
C SER A 135 -28.50 7.85 -1.69
N ALA A 136 -27.24 8.05 -1.35
CA ALA A 136 -26.72 9.23 -0.68
C ALA A 136 -25.30 9.56 -1.15
N THR A 137 -24.94 10.83 -0.99
CA THR A 137 -23.57 11.33 -1.20
C THR A 137 -23.20 12.14 0.04
N VAL A 138 -22.09 11.79 0.68
CA VAL A 138 -21.58 12.46 1.88
C VAL A 138 -20.30 13.20 1.51
N ARG A 139 -20.27 14.52 1.71
CA ARG A 139 -19.06 15.33 1.48
C ARG A 139 -18.26 15.39 2.77
N VAL A 140 -16.98 15.05 2.70
CA VAL A 140 -16.09 14.95 3.86
C VAL A 140 -14.77 15.66 3.57
N GLU A 141 -14.30 16.42 4.54
CA GLU A 141 -12.90 16.85 4.61
C GLU A 141 -12.07 15.78 5.33
N ILE A 142 -10.99 15.30 4.72
CA ILE A 142 -10.07 14.30 5.29
C ILE A 142 -8.72 14.96 5.56
N THR A 143 -8.15 14.73 6.74
CA THR A 143 -6.84 15.28 7.15
C THR A 143 -5.78 14.19 7.17
N GLN A 144 -4.74 14.37 6.36
CA GLN A 144 -3.60 13.46 6.14
C GLN A 144 -2.34 14.31 5.95
N ASP A 145 -1.23 13.96 6.61
CA ASP A 145 0.05 14.71 6.59
C ASP A 145 -0.12 16.24 6.77
N GLU A 146 -0.89 16.64 7.78
CA GLU A 146 -1.29 18.03 8.09
C GLU A 146 -2.08 18.78 6.98
N LYS A 147 -2.19 18.22 5.76
CA LYS A 147 -3.04 18.69 4.67
C LYS A 147 -4.49 18.24 4.87
N THR A 148 -5.43 18.94 4.24
CA THR A 148 -6.86 18.55 4.23
C THR A 148 -7.42 18.61 2.82
N SER A 149 -7.93 17.49 2.35
CA SER A 149 -8.60 17.33 1.05
C SER A 149 -10.12 17.17 1.24
N THR A 150 -10.91 17.44 0.19
CA THR A 150 -12.37 17.20 0.20
C THR A 150 -12.71 16.05 -0.73
N VAL A 151 -13.47 15.07 -0.24
CA VAL A 151 -13.97 13.93 -1.02
C VAL A 151 -15.48 13.82 -0.91
N GLU A 152 -16.10 13.21 -1.92
CA GLU A 152 -17.52 12.84 -1.91
C GLU A 152 -17.64 11.32 -1.92
N LEU A 153 -18.28 10.77 -0.88
CA LEU A 153 -18.47 9.33 -0.72
C LEU A 153 -19.92 8.95 -1.01
N GLY A 154 -20.12 8.10 -2.01
CA GLY A 154 -21.41 7.48 -2.30
C GLY A 154 -21.77 6.44 -1.23
N ALA A 155 -23.07 6.29 -0.94
CA ALA A 155 -23.59 5.19 -0.15
C ALA A 155 -25.01 4.81 -0.59
N HIS A 156 -25.33 3.52 -0.53
CA HIS A 156 -26.66 3.00 -0.85
C HIS A 156 -27.31 2.25 0.32
N ARG A 157 -28.63 2.19 0.30
CA ARG A 157 -29.44 1.52 1.32
C ARG A 157 -29.54 0.03 1.04
N VAL A 158 -28.87 -0.78 1.86
CA VAL A 158 -29.01 -2.25 1.86
C VAL A 158 -30.29 -2.69 2.58
N ALA A 159 -30.95 -3.70 2.02
CA ALA A 159 -32.17 -4.27 2.58
C ALA A 159 -31.88 -5.06 3.87
N ASN A 160 -32.68 -4.85 4.92
CA ASN A 160 -32.49 -5.50 6.22
C ASN A 160 -33.70 -6.36 6.62
N SER A 161 -33.46 -7.27 7.57
CA SER A 161 -34.52 -8.08 8.22
C SER A 161 -35.37 -7.26 9.19
N ALA A 162 -34.83 -6.16 9.72
CA ALA A 162 -35.51 -5.21 10.58
C ALA A 162 -36.18 -4.08 9.77
N LEU A 163 -37.19 -4.46 8.97
CA LEU A 163 -38.01 -3.72 7.96
C LEU A 163 -38.24 -2.19 8.06
N VAL A 164 -37.93 -1.55 9.19
CA VAL A 164 -38.17 -0.12 9.46
C VAL A 164 -36.89 0.69 9.66
N LEU A 165 -35.79 0.08 10.08
CA LEU A 165 -34.50 0.78 10.24
C LEU A 165 -33.76 0.84 8.91
N HIS A 166 -32.87 1.81 8.76
CA HIS A 166 -32.00 1.91 7.59
C HIS A 166 -30.64 1.28 7.86
N ASN A 167 -30.06 0.66 6.82
CA ASN A 167 -28.66 0.27 6.80
C ASN A 167 -28.05 0.87 5.54
N TRP A 168 -26.82 1.35 5.63
CA TRP A 168 -26.11 1.99 4.52
C TRP A 168 -24.75 1.32 4.36
N GLU A 169 -24.36 1.10 3.11
CA GLU A 169 -23.08 0.55 2.68
C GLU A 169 -22.45 1.56 1.72
N LEU A 170 -21.13 1.75 1.80
CA LEU A 170 -20.45 2.71 0.93
C LEU A 170 -20.39 2.17 -0.50
N ASP A 171 -20.62 3.05 -1.48
CA ASP A 171 -20.58 2.68 -2.88
C ASP A 171 -19.16 2.42 -3.36
N GLU A 172 -18.16 3.14 -2.84
CA GLU A 172 -16.75 2.94 -3.17
C GLU A 172 -15.86 3.08 -1.93
N PRO A 173 -14.82 2.23 -1.80
CA PRO A 173 -13.79 2.34 -0.77
C PRO A 173 -12.79 3.46 -1.11
N LEU A 174 -12.18 4.05 -0.08
CA LEU A 174 -10.98 4.86 -0.24
C LEU A 174 -9.78 3.93 -0.37
N THR A 175 -9.52 3.45 -1.59
CA THR A 175 -8.37 2.60 -1.92
C THR A 175 -7.67 3.09 -3.18
N SER A 176 -6.35 2.89 -3.22
CA SER A 176 -5.52 3.07 -4.41
C SER A 176 -5.06 1.71 -4.94
N THR A 177 -4.90 1.60 -6.26
CA THR A 177 -4.25 0.47 -6.91
C THR A 177 -2.81 0.85 -7.27
N VAL A 178 -1.87 0.02 -6.82
CA VAL A 178 -0.44 0.15 -7.11
C VAL A 178 -0.06 -0.93 -8.11
N HIS A 179 0.22 -0.54 -9.34
CA HIS A 179 0.71 -1.43 -10.39
C HIS A 179 2.22 -1.61 -10.22
N VAL A 180 2.66 -2.80 -9.80
CA VAL A 180 4.07 -3.09 -9.47
C VAL A 180 4.69 -3.97 -10.54
N VAL A 181 5.56 -3.38 -11.37
CA VAL A 181 6.28 -4.05 -12.47
C VAL A 181 7.70 -4.39 -12.05
N VAL A 182 8.05 -5.68 -12.12
CA VAL A 182 9.35 -6.23 -11.68
C VAL A 182 9.94 -7.16 -12.75
N PRO A 183 11.24 -7.48 -12.71
CA PRO A 183 11.83 -8.46 -13.62
C PRO A 183 11.33 -9.88 -13.32
N THR A 184 11.33 -10.72 -14.36
CA THR A 184 10.98 -12.14 -14.25
C THR A 184 11.81 -12.88 -13.18
N GLY A 185 11.16 -13.81 -12.47
CA GLY A 185 11.77 -14.57 -11.38
C GLY A 185 11.60 -13.95 -9.98
N VAL A 186 11.14 -12.69 -9.89
CA VAL A 186 10.62 -12.13 -8.64
C VAL A 186 9.30 -12.83 -8.28
N SER A 187 9.13 -13.17 -7.00
CA SER A 187 7.93 -13.85 -6.47
C SER A 187 7.36 -13.20 -5.20
N LYS A 188 8.03 -12.18 -4.69
CA LYS A 188 7.63 -11.41 -3.51
C LYS A 188 8.19 -10.00 -3.59
N VAL A 189 7.47 -9.07 -2.97
CA VAL A 189 7.93 -7.71 -2.66
C VAL A 189 7.78 -7.47 -1.17
N THR A 190 8.24 -6.34 -0.67
CA THR A 190 7.86 -5.86 0.66
C THR A 190 7.16 -4.52 0.56
N VAL A 191 6.05 -4.37 1.28
CA VAL A 191 5.35 -3.10 1.46
C VAL A 191 5.50 -2.70 2.92
N ASN A 192 6.12 -1.54 3.19
CA ASN A 192 6.49 -1.09 4.55
C ASN A 192 7.30 -2.14 5.33
N GLY A 193 8.17 -2.88 4.63
CA GLY A 193 8.97 -3.97 5.20
C GLY A 193 8.15 -5.21 5.63
N VAL A 194 6.89 -5.34 5.22
CA VAL A 194 6.08 -6.56 5.36
C VAL A 194 6.16 -7.34 4.05
N GLY A 195 6.44 -8.64 4.11
CA GLY A 195 6.51 -9.48 2.91
C GLY A 195 5.14 -9.71 2.28
N VAL A 196 4.98 -9.31 1.02
CA VAL A 196 3.76 -9.47 0.22
C VAL A 196 4.10 -10.34 -0.99
N SER A 197 3.19 -11.22 -1.39
CA SER A 197 3.39 -12.18 -2.50
C SER A 197 2.15 -12.22 -3.38
N PRO A 198 1.98 -11.22 -4.27
CA PRO A 198 0.88 -11.21 -5.22
C PRO A 198 1.11 -12.19 -6.36
N GLU A 199 0.05 -12.53 -7.08
CA GLU A 199 0.08 -13.26 -8.34
C GLU A 199 0.58 -12.35 -9.46
N PHE A 200 1.89 -12.36 -9.68
CA PHE A 200 2.52 -11.71 -10.82
C PHE A 200 2.12 -12.39 -12.14
N LYS A 201 1.79 -11.56 -13.13
CA LYS A 201 1.42 -11.96 -14.50
C LYS A 201 2.42 -11.34 -15.50
N PRO A 202 2.60 -11.91 -16.71
CA PRO A 202 3.43 -11.28 -17.74
C PRO A 202 3.00 -9.84 -18.02
N ASP A 203 3.95 -8.94 -18.14
CA ASP A 203 3.69 -7.53 -18.47
C ASP A 203 3.34 -7.39 -19.97
N GLU A 204 2.47 -6.43 -20.33
CA GLU A 204 2.01 -6.28 -21.71
C GLU A 204 3.06 -5.57 -22.58
N GLY A 205 3.82 -6.38 -23.34
CA GLY A 205 4.80 -5.90 -24.31
C GLY A 205 6.25 -6.14 -23.91
N ASP A 206 6.51 -6.60 -22.68
CA ASP A 206 7.85 -6.99 -22.22
C ASP A 206 7.83 -8.39 -21.59
N ALA A 207 8.40 -9.36 -22.31
CA ALA A 207 8.46 -10.76 -21.88
C ALA A 207 9.49 -11.03 -20.76
N GLU A 208 10.37 -10.07 -20.46
CA GLU A 208 11.34 -10.17 -19.37
C GLU A 208 10.79 -9.58 -18.06
N ARG A 209 9.59 -9.00 -18.09
CA ARG A 209 8.91 -8.34 -16.96
C ARG A 209 7.59 -9.03 -16.59
N ILE A 210 7.23 -8.86 -15.33
CA ILE A 210 5.98 -9.33 -14.75
C ILE A 210 5.39 -8.23 -13.86
N ALA A 211 4.08 -8.10 -13.84
CA ALA A 211 3.37 -7.08 -13.09
C ALA A 211 2.32 -7.69 -12.16
N ALA A 212 2.03 -6.98 -11.07
CA ALA A 212 0.91 -7.29 -10.18
C ALA A 212 0.32 -6.01 -9.61
N ASP A 213 -1.01 -5.99 -9.47
CA ASP A 213 -1.73 -4.92 -8.81
C ASP A 213 -1.81 -5.19 -7.30
N LEU A 214 -1.57 -4.17 -6.49
CA LEU A 214 -1.69 -4.18 -5.04
C LEU A 214 -2.66 -3.09 -4.59
N VAL A 215 -3.69 -3.46 -3.82
CA VAL A 215 -4.66 -2.50 -3.28
C VAL A 215 -4.24 -2.05 -1.89
N VAL A 216 -4.25 -0.73 -1.66
CA VAL A 216 -3.83 -0.08 -0.41
C VAL A 216 -4.85 0.94 0.10
N LEU A 217 -4.80 1.24 1.39
CA LEU A 217 -5.63 2.26 2.07
C LEU A 217 -4.91 3.63 2.10
N PRO A 218 -5.57 4.72 2.54
CA PRO A 218 -4.96 6.06 2.59
C PRO A 218 -3.75 6.12 3.54
N GLY A 219 -2.59 6.47 2.98
CA GLY A 219 -1.29 6.51 3.67
C GLY A 219 -0.11 6.47 2.70
N ARG A 220 1.09 6.59 3.26
CA ARG A 220 2.38 6.49 2.57
C ARG A 220 2.95 5.08 2.67
N TYR A 221 3.45 4.58 1.55
CA TYR A 221 4.00 3.23 1.43
C TYR A 221 5.36 3.23 0.74
N ALA A 222 6.29 2.46 1.30
CA ALA A 222 7.54 2.09 0.66
C ALA A 222 7.44 0.68 0.09
N VAL A 223 7.59 0.53 -1.22
CA VAL A 223 7.65 -0.78 -1.90
C VAL A 223 9.11 -1.08 -2.23
N GLU A 224 9.56 -2.29 -1.88
CA GLU A 224 10.91 -2.78 -2.19
C GLU A 224 10.82 -4.18 -2.80
N VAL A 225 11.75 -4.52 -3.69
CA VAL A 225 11.93 -5.89 -4.19
C VAL A 225 13.15 -6.50 -3.49
N PRO A 226 13.01 -7.61 -2.73
CA PRO A 226 14.13 -8.25 -2.06
C PRO A 226 15.26 -8.62 -3.03
N PRO A 227 16.54 -8.41 -2.66
CA PRO A 227 17.64 -8.53 -3.60
C PRO A 227 17.89 -9.98 -4.05
N LYS A 228 18.33 -10.12 -5.31
CA LYS A 228 18.63 -11.37 -6.02
C LYS A 228 19.85 -12.10 -5.45
N SER A 229 20.82 -11.36 -4.91
CA SER A 229 22.00 -11.87 -4.22
C SER A 229 22.50 -10.88 -3.16
N LYS A 230 23.68 -11.09 -2.56
CA LYS A 230 24.28 -10.07 -1.69
C LYS A 230 24.52 -8.76 -2.46
N PHE A 231 24.82 -8.85 -3.76
CA PHE A 231 25.36 -7.73 -4.55
C PHE A 231 24.47 -7.27 -5.72
N LEU A 232 23.47 -8.05 -6.09
CA LEU A 232 22.47 -7.71 -7.12
C LEU A 232 21.09 -7.60 -6.49
N GLY A 233 20.35 -6.58 -6.87
CA GLY A 233 19.00 -6.27 -6.43
C GLY A 233 18.25 -5.49 -7.50
N TYR A 234 17.34 -4.62 -7.07
CA TYR A 234 16.38 -3.98 -7.98
C TYR A 234 16.25 -2.46 -7.75
N GLY A 235 17.33 -1.83 -7.27
CA GLY A 235 17.36 -0.44 -6.85
C GLY A 235 17.00 -0.24 -5.37
N SER A 236 16.64 0.99 -5.03
CA SER A 236 16.11 1.37 -3.71
C SER A 236 14.60 1.15 -3.58
N ALA A 237 14.06 1.37 -2.39
CA ALA A 237 12.63 1.50 -2.17
C ALA A 237 12.03 2.61 -3.07
N GLN A 238 10.85 2.36 -3.62
CA GLN A 238 10.02 3.40 -4.25
C GLN A 238 8.87 3.77 -3.31
N THR A 239 8.66 5.07 -3.12
CA THR A 239 7.67 5.59 -2.16
C THR A 239 6.56 6.37 -2.86
N PHE A 240 5.33 6.03 -2.57
CA PHE A 240 4.13 6.78 -2.97
C PHE A 240 3.26 7.07 -1.75
N ASP A 241 2.39 8.07 -1.86
CA ASP A 241 1.52 8.57 -0.80
C ASP A 241 0.09 8.65 -1.34
N TYR A 242 -0.78 7.72 -0.97
CA TYR A 242 -2.18 7.77 -1.40
C TYR A 242 -2.98 8.66 -0.45
N ALA A 243 -3.38 9.82 -0.95
CA ALA A 243 -4.19 10.81 -0.23
C ALA A 243 -5.52 11.05 -0.99
N PRO A 244 -6.67 10.55 -0.50
CA PRO A 244 -7.96 10.72 -1.16
C PRO A 244 -8.29 12.17 -1.51
N GLY A 245 -8.54 12.45 -2.79
CA GLY A 245 -8.87 13.80 -3.26
C GLY A 245 -7.71 14.81 -3.23
N ALA A 246 -6.46 14.35 -3.11
CA ALA A 246 -5.28 15.14 -3.43
C ALA A 246 -4.93 15.04 -4.92
N ASP A 247 -4.19 16.02 -5.44
CA ASP A 247 -3.67 16.01 -6.81
C ASP A 247 -2.56 14.94 -6.95
N ALA A 248 -2.38 14.38 -8.15
CA ALA A 248 -1.40 13.30 -8.37
C ALA A 248 0.07 13.76 -8.16
N GLU A 249 0.38 15.02 -8.46
CA GLU A 249 1.74 15.59 -8.27
C GLU A 249 2.19 15.57 -6.79
N ASP A 250 1.25 15.59 -5.85
CA ASP A 250 1.49 15.55 -4.41
C ASP A 250 1.70 14.11 -3.86
N GLN A 251 1.47 13.08 -4.68
CA GLN A 251 1.37 11.67 -4.26
C GLN A 251 2.63 10.82 -4.56
N GLY A 252 3.69 11.43 -5.11
CA GLY A 252 5.04 10.85 -5.14
C GLY A 252 5.33 9.95 -6.34
N ALA A 253 6.12 8.89 -6.13
CA ALA A 253 6.70 8.10 -7.23
C ALA A 253 5.62 7.32 -7.99
N GLY A 254 5.58 7.50 -9.31
CA GLY A 254 4.68 6.77 -10.19
C GLY A 254 3.20 7.15 -10.06
N ALA A 255 2.86 8.22 -9.33
CA ALA A 255 1.47 8.61 -9.09
C ALA A 255 0.71 8.96 -10.39
N GLU A 256 -0.54 8.51 -10.46
CA GLU A 256 -1.45 8.66 -11.60
C GLU A 256 -2.74 9.38 -11.17
N ASP A 257 -3.52 9.85 -12.16
CA ASP A 257 -4.85 10.41 -11.93
C ASP A 257 -5.75 9.42 -11.17
N GLY A 258 -6.52 9.93 -10.21
CA GLY A 258 -7.33 9.11 -9.30
C GLY A 258 -6.57 8.54 -8.10
N GLY A 259 -5.26 8.78 -7.98
CA GLY A 259 -4.44 8.37 -6.83
C GLY A 259 -3.92 6.94 -6.92
N ASN A 260 -3.95 6.32 -8.10
CA ASN A 260 -3.21 5.08 -8.39
C ASN A 260 -1.70 5.37 -8.50
N ALA A 261 -0.88 4.32 -8.55
CA ALA A 261 0.56 4.47 -8.79
C ALA A 261 1.16 3.32 -9.61
N ALA A 262 2.06 3.62 -10.53
CA ALA A 262 2.82 2.65 -11.32
C ALA A 262 4.30 2.62 -10.91
N LEU A 263 4.75 1.54 -10.27
CA LEU A 263 6.10 1.37 -9.75
C LEU A 263 6.89 0.37 -10.59
N THR A 264 8.01 0.79 -11.15
CA THR A 264 8.82 -0.01 -12.09
C THR A 264 10.20 -0.25 -11.49
N PHE A 265 10.52 -1.51 -11.17
CA PHE A 265 11.81 -1.94 -10.63
C PHE A 265 12.62 -2.67 -11.69
N SER A 266 13.93 -2.42 -11.79
CA SER A 266 14.81 -3.06 -12.77
C SER A 266 16.07 -3.59 -12.09
N ASP A 267 16.70 -4.62 -12.67
CA ASP A 267 17.98 -5.16 -12.17
C ASP A 267 18.98 -4.01 -11.94
N ASN A 268 19.61 -4.00 -10.77
CA ASN A 268 20.59 -2.99 -10.35
C ASN A 268 21.53 -3.60 -9.29
N PHE A 269 22.55 -2.87 -8.85
CA PHE A 269 23.34 -3.23 -7.69
C PHE A 269 22.55 -3.11 -6.39
N SER A 270 22.90 -3.94 -5.41
CA SER A 270 22.34 -3.82 -4.06
C SER A 270 23.04 -2.72 -3.26
N GLN A 271 22.35 -2.19 -2.24
CA GLN A 271 22.95 -1.28 -1.26
C GLN A 271 24.17 -1.89 -0.53
N ALA A 272 24.22 -3.23 -0.40
CA ALA A 272 25.37 -3.92 0.18
C ALA A 272 26.57 -3.97 -0.78
N LEU A 273 26.37 -3.99 -2.11
CA LEU A 273 27.50 -3.75 -3.03
C LEU A 273 27.98 -2.31 -2.92
N ILE A 274 27.09 -1.32 -2.88
CA ILE A 274 27.48 0.10 -2.77
C ILE A 274 28.34 0.35 -1.51
N ALA A 275 27.93 -0.19 -0.37
CA ALA A 275 28.65 -0.06 0.90
C ALA A 275 30.01 -0.80 0.92
N ASP A 276 30.06 -2.05 0.43
CA ASP A 276 31.32 -2.80 0.32
C ASP A 276 32.26 -2.15 -0.72
N ALA A 277 31.69 -1.56 -1.79
CA ALA A 277 32.43 -0.89 -2.85
C ALA A 277 33.11 0.39 -2.36
N ASP A 278 32.42 1.28 -1.64
CA ASP A 278 33.06 2.43 -1.00
C ASP A 278 34.24 1.99 -0.14
N ASN A 279 34.02 1.02 0.76
CA ASN A 279 35.05 0.53 1.68
C ASN A 279 36.32 0.04 0.94
N GLU A 280 36.18 -0.74 -0.14
CA GLU A 280 37.31 -1.19 -0.96
C GLU A 280 37.94 -0.06 -1.80
N ILE A 281 37.15 0.87 -2.32
CA ILE A 281 37.64 2.08 -3.02
C ILE A 281 38.48 2.95 -2.07
N GLN A 282 38.00 3.21 -0.85
CA GLN A 282 38.72 4.01 0.16
C GLN A 282 40.02 3.31 0.60
N LYS A 283 40.02 1.98 0.76
CA LYS A 283 41.26 1.21 1.03
C LYS A 283 42.27 1.36 -0.09
N HIS A 284 41.82 1.31 -1.35
CA HIS A 284 42.70 1.47 -2.51
C HIS A 284 43.27 2.89 -2.62
N VAL A 285 42.45 3.93 -2.36
CA VAL A 285 42.92 5.31 -2.21
C VAL A 285 44.02 5.41 -1.15
N ASP A 286 43.84 4.79 0.03
CA ASP A 286 44.83 4.79 1.11
C ASP A 286 46.13 4.06 0.74
N LEU A 287 46.06 2.99 -0.05
CA LEU A 287 47.24 2.30 -0.60
C LEU A 287 47.97 3.16 -1.64
N CYS A 288 47.22 3.93 -2.43
CA CYS A 288 47.73 4.81 -3.48
C CYS A 288 48.39 6.09 -2.94
N ILE A 289 47.84 6.68 -1.87
CA ILE A 289 48.46 7.81 -1.14
C ILE A 289 49.80 7.40 -0.49
N LYS A 290 49.97 6.11 -0.11
CA LYS A 290 51.25 5.61 0.43
C LYS A 290 52.36 5.42 -0.63
N ARG A 291 52.06 5.59 -1.93
CA ARG A 291 53.05 5.45 -3.01
C ARG A 291 53.95 6.68 -3.11
N LYS A 292 55.27 6.47 -3.12
CA LYS A 292 56.26 7.52 -3.38
C LYS A 292 56.50 7.68 -4.88
N ALA A 293 55.47 8.11 -5.62
CA ALA A 293 55.55 8.37 -7.05
C ALA A 293 54.63 9.55 -7.44
N PHE A 294 54.99 10.33 -8.46
CA PHE A 294 54.17 11.43 -8.98
C PHE A 294 52.89 10.92 -9.69
N ALA A 295 52.93 9.73 -10.26
CA ALA A 295 51.77 8.94 -10.63
C ALA A 295 52.11 7.46 -10.46
N ALA A 296 51.12 6.65 -10.10
CA ALA A 296 51.26 5.19 -10.00
C ALA A 296 50.16 4.51 -10.84
N PRO A 297 50.45 3.37 -11.51
CA PRO A 297 49.45 2.63 -12.27
C PRO A 297 48.24 2.28 -11.39
N ARG A 298 47.03 2.48 -11.94
CA ARG A 298 45.73 2.26 -11.26
C ARG A 298 45.52 3.10 -9.99
N CYS A 299 46.25 4.18 -9.77
CA CYS A 299 46.02 5.09 -8.64
C CYS A 299 45.34 6.40 -9.10
N PRO A 300 44.36 6.92 -8.32
CA PRO A 300 43.66 8.16 -8.65
C PRO A 300 44.44 9.43 -8.29
N ASN A 301 45.44 9.36 -7.40
CA ASN A 301 46.40 10.45 -7.18
C ASN A 301 47.47 10.43 -8.29
N GLN A 302 47.44 11.46 -9.15
CA GLN A 302 48.39 11.67 -10.23
C GLN A 302 48.66 13.17 -10.35
N SER A 303 49.94 13.55 -10.40
CA SER A 303 50.39 14.90 -10.76
C SER A 303 50.91 14.92 -12.20
N LEU A 304 50.69 16.04 -12.89
CA LEU A 304 51.20 16.27 -14.24
C LEU A 304 52.73 16.15 -14.33
N MET A 305 53.45 16.28 -13.21
CA MET A 305 54.90 16.07 -13.13
C MET A 305 55.32 14.65 -13.57
N ALA A 306 54.44 13.66 -13.45
CA ALA A 306 54.72 12.32 -13.97
C ALA A 306 54.85 12.27 -15.51
N SER A 307 54.32 13.27 -16.21
CA SER A 307 54.35 13.37 -17.68
C SER A 307 55.47 14.26 -18.22
N ASP A 308 56.12 15.07 -17.39
CA ASP A 308 57.18 15.99 -17.85
C ASP A 308 58.51 15.29 -18.17
N GLY A 309 58.74 14.09 -17.60
CA GLY A 309 59.94 13.28 -17.83
C GLY A 309 61.25 13.93 -17.39
N SER A 310 61.18 15.05 -16.66
CA SER A 310 62.33 15.85 -16.25
C SER A 310 62.94 15.36 -14.95
N SER A 311 64.24 15.58 -14.78
CA SER A 311 64.92 15.38 -13.51
C SER A 311 64.72 16.52 -12.51
N SER A 312 63.86 17.49 -12.82
CA SER A 312 63.65 18.70 -12.02
C SER A 312 62.77 18.47 -10.77
N TYR A 313 62.13 17.31 -10.66
CA TYR A 313 61.20 16.96 -9.58
C TYR A 313 61.62 15.66 -8.89
N ARG A 314 61.59 15.63 -7.57
CA ARG A 314 61.86 14.40 -6.78
C ARG A 314 61.12 14.35 -5.45
N ASP A 315 61.30 13.24 -4.74
CA ASP A 315 60.78 12.98 -3.39
C ASP A 315 59.27 13.26 -3.21
N PRO A 316 58.38 12.66 -4.03
CA PRO A 316 56.94 12.84 -3.92
C PRO A 316 56.39 12.18 -2.64
N HIS A 317 55.65 12.97 -1.87
CA HIS A 317 54.96 12.60 -0.64
C HIS A 317 53.51 13.08 -0.69
N TRP A 318 52.57 12.13 -0.75
CA TRP A 318 51.13 12.43 -0.73
C TRP A 318 50.57 12.39 0.69
N THR A 319 49.65 13.31 0.98
CA THR A 319 48.82 13.32 2.19
C THR A 319 47.37 13.51 1.77
N LEU A 320 46.48 12.60 2.16
CA LEU A 320 45.04 12.74 1.89
C LEU A 320 44.44 13.81 2.82
N THR A 321 43.75 14.78 2.24
CA THR A 321 43.13 15.92 2.93
C THR A 321 41.61 15.74 3.02
N SER A 322 40.98 15.20 1.98
CA SER A 322 39.58 14.73 2.01
C SER A 322 39.41 13.48 1.14
N ARG A 323 38.46 12.62 1.50
CA ARG A 323 38.11 11.43 0.73
C ARG A 323 37.17 11.79 -0.43
N PRO A 324 37.26 11.12 -1.59
CA PRO A 324 36.21 11.19 -2.60
C PRO A 324 34.94 10.51 -2.08
N THR A 325 33.78 10.99 -2.51
CA THR A 325 32.49 10.32 -2.29
C THR A 325 32.03 9.63 -3.57
N LEU A 326 31.30 8.52 -3.43
CA LEU A 326 30.75 7.79 -4.56
C LEU A 326 29.54 8.51 -5.16
N GLU A 327 29.40 8.38 -6.47
CA GLU A 327 28.13 8.53 -7.17
C GLU A 327 27.30 7.25 -7.04
N GLU A 328 26.01 7.34 -7.34
CA GLU A 328 25.19 6.13 -7.48
C GLU A 328 25.72 5.32 -8.67
N PRO A 329 26.03 4.02 -8.52
CA PRO A 329 26.58 3.23 -9.62
C PRO A 329 25.65 3.16 -10.83
N GLU A 330 26.23 3.30 -12.02
CA GLU A 330 25.55 3.01 -13.28
C GLU A 330 25.58 1.49 -13.51
N TYR A 331 24.41 0.85 -13.58
CA TYR A 331 24.29 -0.57 -13.87
C TYR A 331 24.20 -0.80 -15.39
N GLU A 332 25.17 -1.51 -15.95
CA GLU A 332 25.31 -1.76 -17.40
C GLU A 332 24.61 -3.07 -17.85
N GLY A 333 24.16 -3.91 -16.91
CA GLY A 333 23.60 -5.24 -17.18
C GLY A 333 24.50 -6.38 -16.71
N ASP A 334 23.94 -7.60 -16.56
CA ASP A 334 24.67 -8.84 -16.22
C ASP A 334 25.64 -8.76 -15.01
N GLY A 335 25.33 -7.91 -14.03
CA GLY A 335 26.21 -7.69 -12.87
C GLY A 335 27.46 -6.84 -13.15
N VAL A 336 27.50 -6.16 -14.29
CA VAL A 336 28.54 -5.20 -14.70
C VAL A 336 28.01 -3.77 -14.54
N GLY A 337 28.90 -2.83 -14.27
CA GLY A 337 28.58 -1.42 -14.22
C GLY A 337 29.78 -0.54 -13.89
N THR A 338 29.53 0.74 -13.67
CA THR A 338 30.56 1.75 -13.43
C THR A 338 30.27 2.55 -12.16
N ILE A 339 31.30 2.78 -11.34
CA ILE A 339 31.25 3.63 -10.14
C ILE A 339 32.22 4.79 -10.31
N SER A 340 31.70 6.01 -10.23
CA SER A 340 32.47 7.26 -10.31
C SER A 340 32.49 8.02 -8.98
N SER A 341 33.41 8.97 -8.85
CA SER A 341 33.41 9.91 -7.71
C SER A 341 32.46 11.09 -7.95
N LYS A 342 31.38 11.19 -7.17
CA LYS A 342 30.43 12.32 -7.19
C LYS A 342 31.07 13.63 -6.71
N THR A 343 31.87 13.55 -5.66
CA THR A 343 32.68 14.67 -5.20
C THR A 343 34.13 14.20 -5.12
N PRO A 344 35.06 14.84 -5.87
CA PRO A 344 36.48 14.53 -5.75
C PRO A 344 36.99 14.72 -4.32
N GLY A 345 37.83 13.79 -3.88
CA GLY A 345 38.66 13.99 -2.70
C GLY A 345 39.79 14.96 -3.00
N LYS A 346 40.60 15.27 -2.00
CA LYS A 346 41.77 16.16 -2.15
C LYS A 346 42.97 15.54 -1.47
N ALA A 347 44.13 15.65 -2.11
CA ALA A 347 45.40 15.30 -1.50
C ALA A 347 46.42 16.42 -1.70
N THR A 348 47.25 16.68 -0.70
CA THR A 348 48.44 17.51 -0.85
C THR A 348 49.60 16.64 -1.32
N LEU A 349 50.17 16.97 -2.48
CA LEU A 349 51.47 16.47 -2.93
C LEU A 349 52.56 17.42 -2.44
N GLN A 350 53.47 16.92 -1.60
CA GLN A 350 54.74 17.59 -1.28
C GLN A 350 55.86 16.95 -2.10
N TYR A 351 56.75 17.77 -2.65
CA TYR A 351 57.88 17.33 -3.49
C TYR A 351 59.05 18.32 -3.40
N GLN A 352 60.20 17.95 -3.98
CA GLN A 352 61.33 18.87 -4.17
C GLN A 352 61.47 19.25 -5.64
N TYR A 353 61.73 20.54 -5.91
CA TYR A 353 61.96 21.11 -7.25
C TYR A 353 63.36 21.70 -7.36
N ASP A 354 64.04 21.50 -8.50
CA ASP A 354 65.33 22.11 -8.80
C ASP A 354 65.19 23.54 -9.34
N SER A 355 65.50 24.50 -8.48
CA SER A 355 65.57 25.93 -8.78
C SER A 355 67.04 26.32 -9.04
N PHE A 356 67.48 26.14 -10.30
CA PHE A 356 68.83 26.49 -10.77
C PHE A 356 69.99 25.88 -9.94
N GLY A 357 69.87 24.60 -9.58
CA GLY A 357 70.85 23.86 -8.76
C GLY A 357 70.50 23.84 -7.26
N THR A 358 69.42 24.49 -6.84
CA THR A 358 68.94 24.54 -5.44
C THR A 358 67.60 23.82 -5.30
N TRP A 359 67.56 22.82 -4.43
CA TRP A 359 66.34 22.04 -4.19
C TRP A 359 65.40 22.72 -3.19
N GLU A 360 64.22 23.14 -3.66
CA GLU A 360 63.18 23.77 -2.86
C GLU A 360 62.03 22.80 -2.60
N THR A 361 61.53 22.74 -1.36
CA THR A 361 60.29 21.98 -1.06
C THR A 361 59.07 22.77 -1.53
N LYS A 362 58.24 22.13 -2.35
CA LYS A 362 56.97 22.68 -2.86
C LYS A 362 55.80 21.81 -2.40
N LYS A 363 54.61 22.40 -2.47
CA LYS A 363 53.33 21.73 -2.22
C LYS A 363 52.33 22.10 -3.31
N GLU A 364 51.53 21.13 -3.70
CA GLU A 364 50.43 21.25 -4.65
C GLU A 364 49.20 20.56 -4.04
N GLU A 365 48.00 21.08 -4.27
CA GLU A 365 46.76 20.35 -3.99
C GLU A 365 46.26 19.71 -5.28
N VAL A 366 45.89 18.44 -5.20
CA VAL A 366 45.46 17.62 -6.32
C VAL A 366 44.14 16.95 -5.99
N ASP A 367 43.18 17.07 -6.90
CA ASP A 367 41.88 16.41 -6.76
C ASP A 367 42.00 14.90 -7.04
N ILE A 368 41.41 14.11 -6.14
CA ILE A 368 41.34 12.65 -6.18
C ILE A 368 39.96 12.26 -6.70
N ALA A 369 39.89 11.97 -7.99
CA ALA A 369 38.68 11.54 -8.68
C ALA A 369 38.95 10.21 -9.38
N PHE A 370 37.96 9.33 -9.40
CA PHE A 370 38.08 7.98 -9.94
C PHE A 370 36.85 7.61 -10.78
N THR A 371 37.06 6.66 -11.68
CA THR A 371 36.02 5.84 -12.29
C THR A 371 36.54 4.41 -12.28
N VAL A 372 35.74 3.48 -11.77
CA VAL A 372 36.06 2.04 -11.75
C VAL A 372 34.93 1.28 -12.41
N ARG A 373 35.25 0.29 -13.25
CA ARG A 373 34.28 -0.74 -13.62
C ARG A 373 34.17 -1.73 -12.48
N VAL A 374 32.94 -2.07 -12.10
CA VAL A 374 32.62 -3.13 -11.15
C VAL A 374 32.00 -4.32 -11.88
N THR A 375 32.37 -5.53 -11.48
CA THR A 375 31.87 -6.78 -12.03
C THR A 375 31.54 -7.74 -10.89
N VAL A 376 30.34 -8.30 -10.87
CA VAL A 376 29.88 -9.28 -9.87
C VAL A 376 30.15 -10.70 -10.37
N ASP A 377 31.22 -11.33 -9.87
CA ASP A 377 31.65 -12.69 -10.27
C ASP A 377 30.83 -13.83 -9.63
N GLY A 378 29.83 -13.50 -8.81
CA GLY A 378 29.00 -14.48 -8.11
C GLY A 378 28.21 -13.86 -6.94
N PRO A 379 27.45 -14.68 -6.19
CA PRO A 379 26.48 -14.18 -5.21
C PRO A 379 27.09 -13.41 -4.03
N GLU A 380 28.40 -13.58 -3.78
CA GLU A 380 29.16 -12.95 -2.69
C GLU A 380 30.53 -12.41 -3.14
N LYS A 381 30.75 -12.20 -4.45
CA LYS A 381 32.03 -11.68 -4.97
C LYS A 381 31.82 -10.62 -6.04
N PHE A 382 32.62 -9.56 -5.96
CA PHE A 382 32.83 -8.60 -7.05
C PHE A 382 34.32 -8.25 -7.13
N HIS A 383 34.74 -7.67 -8.26
CA HIS A 383 36.04 -7.03 -8.41
C HIS A 383 35.92 -5.66 -9.09
N PHE A 384 37.03 -4.91 -9.06
CA PHE A 384 37.17 -3.64 -9.76
C PHE A 384 38.26 -3.66 -10.81
N ASP A 385 37.92 -3.15 -11.99
CA ASP A 385 38.89 -2.65 -12.95
C ASP A 385 39.00 -1.14 -12.81
N TRP A 386 40.09 -0.70 -12.18
CA TRP A 386 40.46 0.72 -12.10
C TRP A 386 40.79 1.24 -13.49
N LEU A 387 39.87 2.00 -14.06
CA LEU A 387 40.08 2.67 -15.32
C LEU A 387 41.21 3.70 -15.13
N ALA A 388 42.14 3.76 -16.07
CA ALA A 388 43.09 4.85 -16.09
C ALA A 388 42.29 6.15 -16.23
N ARG A 389 42.71 7.23 -15.53
CA ARG A 389 42.27 8.58 -15.92
C ARG A 389 42.62 8.72 -17.40
N GLY A 390 41.60 8.78 -18.26
CA GLY A 390 41.77 9.39 -19.56
C GLY A 390 42.35 10.78 -19.33
N ALA A 391 43.30 11.18 -20.18
CA ALA A 391 43.72 12.57 -20.18
C ALA A 391 42.47 13.41 -20.46
N ALA A 392 41.98 14.13 -19.44
CA ALA A 392 40.91 15.10 -19.61
C ALA A 392 41.45 16.17 -20.58
N GLY A 393 40.80 16.27 -21.74
CA GLY A 393 41.15 17.21 -22.81
C GLY A 393 40.68 18.63 -22.52
#